data_AF-R6XL18-F1
#
_entry.id   AF-R6XL18-F1
#
_cell.length_a   1.000
_cell.length_b   1.000
_cell.length_c   1.000
_cell.angle_alpha   90.00
_cell.angle_beta   90.00
_cell.angle_gamma   90.00
#
_symmetry.space_group_name_H-M   'P 1'
#
loop_
_entity.id
_entity.type
_entity.pdbx_description
1 polymer ?
#
loop_
_entity_poly.entity_id
_entity_poly.type
_entity_poly.pdbx_seq_one_letter_code
_entity_poly.pdbx_strand_id
1 'polypeptide(L)'
;MTEKEFRRLVTDLEIQSDERQKLNEYMDLVNNILTQAHFNHCQVIELKKAGSWAKGTMLNDTDEIDLMVVIKLSEAKPFVLENEAVLNAITNAFIYNLDTVQKLSDITRNQVRNCITVKMNNFKVNLYVRYEEGEYSLKNDELQIQFTEIANRDYTYFRNALKIIKYYKVSQNINISGYILEILLYYSLNEYFKDNRYEDYLSGFIKAIDDFLKGKKIEVSSDIYEKLNINPETKIKKNYMILDVANSNNNLTDNMSEVALGEYRKLKKVLSKLVDTKAVLTTGNAIVKLNINPTPIKDSDEYAWSYKIENSDFTSNGGSYQNNPEQLLTAMYKGLYKGLRAIVDNNLNRKNVEIICNKSNILKINENVSDENKSRIKNIEAYIDNNGIVIKFTSGN
;
A
#
# COMPACT_ATOMS: atom_id res chain seq x y z
N MET A 1 4.18 -16.60 4.62
CA MET A 1 5.23 -15.58 4.45
C MET A 1 5.44 -14.90 5.78
N THR A 2 6.70 -14.65 6.14
CA THR A 2 7.08 -13.86 7.31
C THR A 2 6.97 -12.36 7.02
N GLU A 3 6.97 -11.53 8.06
CA GLU A 3 6.97 -10.07 7.92
C GLU A 3 8.17 -9.58 7.09
N LYS A 4 9.35 -10.19 7.25
CA LYS A 4 10.54 -9.90 6.45
C LYS A 4 10.33 -10.22 4.96
N GLU A 5 9.70 -11.34 4.64
CA GLU A 5 9.39 -11.73 3.26
C GLU A 5 8.38 -10.78 2.62
N PHE A 6 7.37 -10.33 3.37
CA PHE A 6 6.44 -9.31 2.88
C PHE A 6 7.13 -7.97 2.63
N ARG A 7 8.01 -7.52 3.54
CA ARG A 7 8.78 -6.29 3.34
C ARG A 7 9.66 -6.37 2.09
N ARG A 8 10.32 -7.51 1.88
CA ARG A 8 11.11 -7.76 0.67
C ARG A 8 10.23 -7.71 -0.58
N LEU A 9 9.10 -8.41 -0.58
CA LEU A 9 8.17 -8.39 -1.71
C LEU A 9 7.71 -6.95 -2.01
N VAL A 10 7.37 -6.16 -0.99
CA VAL A 10 6.99 -4.76 -1.20
C VAL A 10 8.12 -3.96 -1.84
N THR A 11 9.36 -4.12 -1.38
CA THR A 11 10.53 -3.50 -2.01
C THR A 11 10.70 -3.94 -3.47
N ASP A 12 10.49 -5.22 -3.75
CA ASP A 12 10.59 -5.79 -5.11
C ASP A 12 9.44 -5.31 -6.02
N LEU A 13 8.34 -4.79 -5.46
CA LEU A 13 7.20 -4.23 -6.20
C LEU A 13 7.25 -2.69 -6.33
N GLU A 14 8.22 -2.02 -5.71
CA GLU A 14 8.39 -0.58 -5.82
C GLU A 14 8.93 -0.20 -7.20
N ILE A 15 8.33 0.84 -7.77
CA ILE A 15 8.78 1.45 -9.03
C ILE A 15 10.14 2.09 -8.79
N GLN A 16 11.13 1.67 -9.57
CA GLN A 16 12.48 2.19 -9.46
C GLN A 16 12.59 3.62 -9.99
N SER A 17 13.67 4.32 -9.66
CA SER A 17 13.84 5.73 -10.04
C SER A 17 13.87 5.96 -11.55
N ASP A 18 14.50 5.05 -12.29
CA ASP A 18 14.60 5.08 -13.75
C ASP A 18 13.25 4.76 -14.42
N GLU A 19 12.50 3.81 -13.90
CA GLU A 19 11.12 3.55 -14.32
C GLU A 19 10.22 4.76 -14.09
N ARG A 20 10.31 5.38 -12.90
CA ARG A 20 9.55 6.60 -12.58
C ARG A 20 9.88 7.74 -13.54
N GLN A 21 11.15 7.89 -13.94
CA GLN A 21 11.54 8.87 -14.94
C GLN A 21 10.85 8.60 -16.28
N LYS A 22 10.88 7.36 -16.79
CA LYS A 22 10.20 6.99 -18.04
C LYS A 22 8.69 7.26 -18.02
N LEU A 23 8.04 7.01 -16.89
CA LEU A 23 6.60 7.29 -16.74
C LEU A 23 6.30 8.80 -16.81
N ASN A 24 7.15 9.63 -16.20
CA ASN A 24 7.03 11.08 -16.33
C ASN A 24 7.30 11.51 -17.78
N GLU A 25 8.29 10.93 -18.47
CA GLU A 25 8.55 11.22 -19.89
C GLU A 25 7.32 10.90 -20.78
N TYR A 26 6.60 9.79 -20.52
CA TYR A 26 5.34 9.50 -21.21
C TYR A 26 4.25 10.53 -20.90
N MET A 27 4.12 10.95 -19.65
CA MET A 27 3.14 11.97 -19.25
C MET A 27 3.48 13.34 -19.89
N ASP A 28 4.75 13.71 -19.95
CA ASP A 28 5.23 14.95 -20.56
C ASP A 28 4.99 14.93 -22.08
N LEU A 29 5.25 13.79 -22.74
CA LEU A 29 4.93 13.61 -24.16
C LEU A 29 3.43 13.81 -24.44
N VAL A 30 2.58 13.15 -23.65
CA VAL A 30 1.12 13.31 -23.74
C VAL A 30 0.72 14.78 -23.53
N ASN A 31 1.29 15.43 -22.52
CA ASN A 31 1.00 16.83 -22.22
C ASN A 31 1.40 17.77 -23.36
N ASN A 32 2.57 17.54 -23.97
CA ASN A 32 3.05 18.30 -25.11
C ASN A 32 2.12 18.13 -26.34
N ILE A 33 1.68 16.90 -26.64
CA ILE A 33 0.76 16.63 -27.74
C ILE A 33 -0.56 17.37 -27.53
N LEU A 34 -1.13 17.26 -26.32
CA LEU A 34 -2.41 17.88 -26.01
C LEU A 34 -2.32 19.40 -25.94
N THR A 35 -1.23 20.00 -25.46
CA THR A 35 -1.11 21.46 -25.36
C THR A 35 -0.82 22.13 -26.72
N GLN A 36 -0.16 21.42 -27.65
CA GLN A 36 0.11 21.92 -29.00
C GLN A 36 -1.09 21.74 -29.96
N ALA A 37 -2.01 20.83 -29.65
CA ALA A 37 -3.18 20.59 -30.47
C ALA A 37 -4.19 21.75 -30.40
N HIS A 38 -4.72 22.14 -31.55
CA HIS A 38 -5.78 23.13 -31.62
C HIS A 38 -7.16 22.46 -31.46
N PHE A 39 -7.90 22.85 -30.42
CA PHE A 39 -9.24 22.35 -30.15
C PHE A 39 -10.27 23.47 -30.39
N ASN A 40 -11.16 23.26 -31.37
CA ASN A 40 -12.15 24.28 -31.76
C ASN A 40 -13.32 24.43 -30.77
N HIS A 41 -13.59 23.40 -29.97
CA HIS A 41 -14.83 23.28 -29.17
C HIS A 41 -14.60 22.99 -27.69
N CYS A 42 -13.34 22.84 -27.29
CA CYS A 42 -12.96 22.59 -25.91
C CYS A 42 -11.54 23.07 -25.65
N GLN A 43 -11.14 23.09 -24.38
CA GLN A 43 -9.78 23.36 -23.96
C GLN A 43 -9.33 22.26 -23.01
N VAL A 44 -8.13 21.74 -23.21
CA VAL A 44 -7.45 20.92 -22.20
C VAL A 44 -6.94 21.87 -21.13
N ILE A 45 -7.50 21.77 -19.92
CA ILE A 45 -7.11 22.62 -18.79
C ILE A 45 -5.86 22.04 -18.12
N GLU A 46 -5.86 20.73 -17.93
CA GLU A 46 -4.86 20.07 -17.11
C GLU A 46 -4.74 18.58 -17.48
N LEU A 47 -3.52 18.06 -17.36
CA LEU A 47 -3.24 16.63 -17.38
C LEU A 47 -2.78 16.19 -15.98
N LYS A 48 -3.52 15.28 -15.36
CA LYS A 48 -3.23 14.73 -14.03
C LYS A 48 -2.85 13.26 -14.12
N LYS A 49 -2.10 12.79 -13.12
CA LYS A 49 -1.96 11.35 -12.87
C LYS A 49 -3.31 10.79 -12.47
N ALA A 50 -3.61 9.55 -12.87
CA ALA A 50 -4.82 8.86 -12.46
C ALA A 50 -4.51 7.43 -11.97
N GLY A 51 -5.58 6.71 -11.64
CA GLY A 51 -5.52 5.28 -11.31
C GLY A 51 -4.52 4.93 -10.23
N SER A 52 -3.83 3.80 -10.39
CA SER A 52 -2.86 3.30 -9.42
C SER A 52 -1.65 4.22 -9.24
N TRP A 53 -1.29 5.00 -10.27
CA TRP A 53 -0.13 5.89 -10.20
C TRP A 53 -0.40 7.08 -9.28
N ALA A 54 -1.53 7.76 -9.46
CA ALA A 54 -1.96 8.85 -8.57
C ALA A 54 -2.15 8.37 -7.13
N LYS A 55 -2.71 7.17 -6.96
CA LYS A 55 -2.98 6.58 -5.65
C LYS A 55 -1.73 6.06 -4.92
N GLY A 56 -0.57 6.00 -5.59
CA GLY A 56 0.67 5.46 -5.03
C GLY A 56 0.66 3.94 -4.84
N THR A 57 -0.12 3.23 -5.65
CA THR A 57 -0.35 1.77 -5.53
C THR A 57 -0.01 1.02 -6.81
N MET A 58 0.69 1.68 -7.73
CA MET A 58 1.17 1.11 -8.97
C MET A 58 2.34 0.14 -8.72
N LEU A 59 2.37 -0.94 -9.50
CA LEU A 59 3.42 -1.96 -9.48
C LEU A 59 4.50 -1.61 -10.50
N ASN A 60 5.71 -2.14 -10.32
CA ASN A 60 6.86 -1.91 -11.20
C ASN A 60 6.79 -2.62 -12.56
N ASP A 61 5.93 -3.63 -12.72
CA ASP A 61 5.79 -4.43 -13.93
C ASP A 61 4.65 -3.95 -14.86
N THR A 62 4.12 -2.73 -14.66
CA THR A 62 3.04 -2.21 -15.49
C THR A 62 3.52 -1.83 -16.89
N ASP A 63 2.80 -2.30 -17.91
CA ASP A 63 2.94 -1.87 -19.30
C ASP A 63 1.95 -0.75 -19.67
N GLU A 64 1.24 -0.21 -18.67
CA GLU A 64 0.28 0.87 -18.85
C GLU A 64 0.32 1.94 -17.74
N ILE A 65 -0.09 3.17 -18.09
CA ILE A 65 -0.45 4.23 -17.15
C ILE A 65 -1.87 4.73 -17.36
N ASP A 66 -2.46 5.19 -16.27
CA ASP A 66 -3.71 5.94 -16.27
C ASP A 66 -3.41 7.43 -16.07
N LEU A 67 -3.93 8.26 -16.97
CA LEU A 67 -3.87 9.71 -16.92
C LEU A 67 -5.29 10.28 -16.99
N MET A 68 -5.51 11.43 -16.36
CA MET A 68 -6.78 12.15 -16.40
C MET A 68 -6.59 13.46 -17.17
N VAL A 69 -7.37 13.63 -18.23
CA VAL A 69 -7.38 14.84 -19.05
C VAL A 69 -8.59 15.65 -18.64
N VAL A 70 -8.37 16.84 -18.09
CA VAL A 70 -9.42 17.75 -17.65
C VAL A 70 -9.80 18.68 -18.80
N ILE A 71 -11.07 18.67 -19.17
CA ILE A 71 -11.60 19.42 -20.31
C ILE A 71 -12.55 20.50 -19.84
N LYS A 72 -12.33 21.73 -20.34
CA LYS A 72 -13.33 22.79 -20.35
C LYS A 72 -14.05 22.81 -21.68
N LEU A 73 -15.37 22.75 -21.66
CA LEU A 73 -16.18 22.91 -22.87
C LEU A 73 -16.28 24.40 -23.23
N SER A 74 -16.31 24.71 -24.53
CA SER A 74 -16.54 26.08 -24.98
C SER A 74 -18.02 26.44 -24.80
N GLU A 75 -18.31 27.51 -24.05
CA GLU A 75 -19.67 27.96 -23.70
C GLU A 75 -20.60 28.25 -24.89
N ALA A 76 -20.04 28.38 -26.10
CA ALA A 76 -20.76 28.94 -27.23
C ALA A 76 -21.90 28.07 -27.78
N LYS A 77 -21.85 26.73 -27.71
CA LYS A 77 -22.90 25.83 -28.24
C LYS A 77 -22.87 24.41 -27.63
N PRO A 78 -23.69 24.06 -26.63
CA PRO A 78 -23.87 22.65 -26.26
C PRO A 78 -24.59 21.90 -27.39
N PHE A 79 -24.12 20.70 -27.73
CA PHE A 79 -24.75 19.82 -28.73
C PHE A 79 -24.71 18.36 -28.30
N VAL A 80 -25.63 17.55 -28.83
CA VAL A 80 -25.87 16.16 -28.35
C VAL A 80 -24.63 15.25 -28.40
N LEU A 81 -23.72 15.50 -29.35
CA LEU A 81 -22.51 14.70 -29.57
C LEU A 81 -21.24 15.40 -29.08
N GLU A 82 -21.35 16.31 -28.13
CA GLU A 82 -20.23 17.11 -27.61
C GLU A 82 -19.08 16.24 -27.08
N ASN A 83 -19.39 15.21 -26.27
CA ASN A 83 -18.36 14.27 -25.79
C ASN A 83 -17.65 13.55 -26.94
N GLU A 84 -18.39 13.10 -27.97
CA GLU A 84 -17.78 12.46 -29.14
C GLU A 84 -16.88 13.43 -29.92
N ALA A 85 -17.26 14.70 -30.05
CA ALA A 85 -16.42 15.71 -30.67
C ALA A 85 -15.11 15.94 -29.88
N VAL A 86 -15.19 15.98 -28.55
CA VAL A 86 -14.01 16.09 -27.67
C VAL A 86 -13.11 14.85 -27.83
N LEU A 87 -13.67 13.65 -27.73
CA LEU A 87 -12.92 12.40 -27.90
C LEU A 87 -12.27 12.31 -29.29
N ASN A 88 -12.96 12.76 -30.34
CA ASN A 88 -12.43 12.86 -31.70
C ASN A 88 -11.25 13.83 -31.77
N ALA A 89 -11.38 15.02 -31.20
CA ALA A 89 -10.32 16.01 -31.22
C ALA A 89 -9.06 15.50 -30.49
N ILE A 90 -9.22 14.88 -29.32
CA ILE A 90 -8.11 14.28 -28.57
C ILE A 90 -7.48 13.13 -29.37
N THR A 91 -8.29 12.23 -29.93
CA THR A 91 -7.79 11.12 -30.78
C THR A 91 -6.97 11.67 -31.96
N ASN A 92 -7.48 12.71 -32.65
CA ASN A 92 -6.81 13.33 -33.78
C ASN A 92 -5.48 13.98 -33.36
N ALA A 93 -5.42 14.59 -32.18
CA ALA A 93 -4.17 15.13 -31.64
C ALA A 93 -3.07 14.06 -31.54
N PHE A 94 -3.40 12.85 -31.08
CA PHE A 94 -2.44 11.74 -31.06
C PHE A 94 -2.10 11.25 -32.47
N ILE A 95 -3.09 11.06 -33.35
CA ILE A 95 -2.85 10.60 -34.73
C ILE A 95 -1.89 11.53 -35.47
N TYR A 96 -2.00 12.85 -35.28
CA TYR A 96 -1.17 13.82 -36.00
C TYR A 96 0.23 14.00 -35.43
N ASN A 97 0.44 13.75 -34.13
CA ASN A 97 1.66 14.15 -33.44
C ASN A 97 2.44 12.98 -32.82
N LEU A 98 1.99 11.74 -33.00
CA LEU A 98 2.61 10.57 -32.40
C LEU A 98 2.94 9.49 -33.44
N ASP A 99 4.19 9.45 -33.88
CA ASP A 99 4.69 8.54 -34.93
C ASP A 99 4.51 7.04 -34.61
N THR A 100 4.32 6.71 -33.34
CA THR A 100 4.08 5.32 -32.90
C THR A 100 2.66 4.82 -33.21
N VAL A 101 1.73 5.74 -33.50
CA VAL A 101 0.37 5.40 -33.92
C VAL A 101 0.38 5.20 -35.44
N GLN A 102 0.32 3.94 -35.88
CA GLN A 102 0.43 3.60 -37.30
C GLN A 102 -0.85 3.00 -37.87
N LYS A 103 -1.77 2.56 -37.00
CA LYS A 103 -3.05 1.95 -37.39
C LYS A 103 -4.14 2.28 -36.37
N LEU A 104 -5.39 2.20 -36.81
CA LEU A 104 -6.55 2.49 -35.96
C LEU A 104 -6.60 1.62 -34.69
N SER A 105 -6.08 0.39 -34.72
CA SER A 105 -6.04 -0.47 -33.53
C SER A 105 -5.08 0.01 -32.44
N ASP A 106 -4.21 0.98 -32.72
CA ASP A 106 -3.30 1.56 -31.74
C ASP A 106 -4.01 2.59 -30.83
N ILE A 107 -5.23 2.99 -31.19
CA ILE A 107 -6.09 3.83 -30.35
C ILE A 107 -7.45 3.17 -30.17
N THR A 108 -7.84 2.91 -28.92
CA THR A 108 -9.16 2.34 -28.60
C THR A 108 -9.95 3.26 -27.70
N ARG A 109 -11.28 3.29 -27.85
CA ARG A 109 -12.18 4.07 -26.99
C ARG A 109 -13.06 3.18 -26.14
N ASN A 110 -13.27 3.60 -24.90
CA ASN A 110 -14.27 3.05 -24.00
C ASN A 110 -15.24 4.17 -23.61
N GLN A 111 -16.42 4.18 -24.24
CA GLN A 111 -17.45 5.21 -24.01
C GLN A 111 -17.97 5.16 -22.56
N VAL A 112 -18.15 3.96 -22.00
CA VAL A 112 -18.68 3.79 -20.62
C VAL A 112 -17.78 4.43 -19.58
N ARG A 113 -16.45 4.40 -19.79
CA ARG A 113 -15.46 5.00 -18.89
C ARG A 113 -15.00 6.40 -19.31
N ASN A 114 -15.52 6.90 -20.43
CA ASN A 114 -15.01 8.05 -21.15
C ASN A 114 -13.47 8.05 -21.23
N CYS A 115 -12.92 7.00 -21.84
CA CYS A 115 -11.49 6.73 -21.85
C CYS A 115 -10.97 6.47 -23.27
N ILE A 116 -9.80 7.05 -23.58
CA ILE A 116 -9.04 6.80 -24.81
C ILE A 116 -7.75 6.08 -24.42
N THR A 117 -7.54 4.86 -24.91
CA THR A 117 -6.28 4.15 -24.75
C THR A 117 -5.42 4.37 -26.00
N VAL A 118 -4.19 4.85 -25.82
CA VAL A 118 -3.20 5.05 -26.88
C VAL A 118 -2.03 4.11 -26.65
N LYS A 119 -1.66 3.32 -27.67
CA LYS A 119 -0.50 2.44 -27.64
C LYS A 119 0.73 3.20 -28.13
N MET A 120 1.73 3.34 -27.26
CA MET A 120 3.04 3.94 -27.52
C MET A 120 4.10 2.84 -27.52
N ASN A 121 4.40 2.26 -28.69
CA ASN A 121 5.25 1.07 -28.82
C ASN A 121 4.73 -0.13 -28.00
N ASN A 122 5.46 -0.54 -26.95
CA ASN A 122 5.09 -1.64 -26.05
C ASN A 122 4.35 -1.15 -24.80
N PHE A 123 4.04 0.14 -24.72
CA PHE A 123 3.42 0.77 -23.57
C PHE A 123 2.02 1.29 -23.92
N LYS A 124 1.10 1.37 -22.95
CA LYS A 124 -0.25 1.90 -23.14
C LYS A 124 -0.50 3.09 -22.22
N VAL A 125 -1.19 4.09 -22.73
CA VAL A 125 -1.66 5.25 -21.95
C VAL A 125 -3.17 5.28 -22.01
N ASN A 126 -3.83 5.12 -20.87
CA ASN A 126 -5.27 5.26 -20.71
C ASN A 126 -5.59 6.70 -20.28
N LEU A 127 -6.28 7.45 -21.14
CA LEU A 127 -6.65 8.84 -20.94
C LEU A 127 -8.12 8.90 -20.55
N TYR A 128 -8.38 9.08 -19.26
CA TYR A 128 -9.72 9.35 -18.74
C TYR A 128 -10.06 10.80 -19.00
N VAL A 129 -10.98 11.03 -19.93
CA VAL A 129 -11.44 12.37 -20.29
C VAL A 129 -12.53 12.76 -19.29
N ARG A 130 -12.31 13.88 -18.61
CA ARG A 130 -13.18 14.34 -17.53
C ARG A 130 -13.49 15.82 -17.66
N TYR A 131 -14.68 16.19 -17.20
CA TYR A 131 -15.17 17.56 -17.23
C TYR A 131 -15.17 18.15 -15.82
N GLU A 132 -15.08 19.48 -15.71
CA GLU A 132 -15.19 20.18 -14.42
C GLU A 132 -16.52 19.83 -13.73
N GLU A 133 -17.61 19.84 -14.49
CA GLU A 133 -18.97 19.54 -14.02
C GLU A 133 -19.71 18.63 -15.01
N GLY A 134 -20.80 18.00 -14.56
CA GLY A 134 -21.68 17.18 -15.40
C GLY A 134 -21.33 15.69 -15.44
N GLU A 135 -21.73 15.02 -16.55
CA GLU A 135 -21.44 13.60 -16.79
C GLU A 135 -19.92 13.41 -16.99
N TYR A 136 -19.34 12.35 -16.44
CA TYR A 136 -17.88 12.16 -16.36
C TYR A 136 -17.14 13.31 -15.64
N SER A 137 -17.74 13.86 -14.58
CA SER A 137 -17.06 14.83 -13.72
C SER A 137 -15.79 14.24 -13.11
N LEU A 138 -14.71 15.03 -13.14
CA LEU A 138 -13.42 14.67 -12.52
C LEU A 138 -13.52 14.49 -11.00
N LYS A 139 -14.55 15.07 -10.36
CA LYS A 139 -14.74 15.06 -8.90
C LYS A 139 -14.77 13.63 -8.35
N ASN A 140 -15.38 12.68 -9.06
CA ASN A 140 -15.46 11.31 -8.58
C ASN A 140 -14.07 10.65 -8.53
N ASP A 141 -13.26 10.81 -9.57
CA ASP A 141 -11.88 10.29 -9.59
C ASP A 141 -11.01 10.95 -8.51
N GLU A 142 -11.16 12.25 -8.28
CA GLU A 142 -10.46 12.97 -7.21
C GLU A 142 -10.84 12.46 -5.82
N LEU A 143 -12.14 12.23 -5.56
CA LEU A 143 -12.62 11.65 -4.30
C LEU A 143 -12.03 10.24 -4.07
N GLN A 144 -11.91 9.43 -5.12
CA GLN A 144 -11.28 8.11 -5.03
C GLN A 144 -9.78 8.17 -4.73
N ILE A 145 -9.07 9.16 -5.27
CA ILE A 145 -7.66 9.39 -4.98
C ILE A 145 -7.51 9.85 -3.51
N GLN A 146 -8.29 10.84 -3.09
CA GLN A 146 -8.29 11.35 -1.71
C GLN A 146 -8.63 10.26 -0.69
N PHE A 147 -9.60 9.39 -0.98
CA PHE A 147 -9.91 8.23 -0.15
C PHE A 147 -8.67 7.36 0.10
N THR A 148 -7.88 7.09 -0.94
CA THR A 148 -6.66 6.26 -0.79
C THR A 148 -5.59 6.97 0.04
N GLU A 149 -5.49 8.30 -0.05
CA GLU A 149 -4.59 9.09 0.79
C GLU A 149 -5.01 9.05 2.26
N ILE A 150 -6.30 9.22 2.54
CA ILE A 150 -6.86 9.11 3.90
C ILE A 150 -6.60 7.72 4.45
N ALA A 151 -6.92 6.66 3.69
CA ALA A 151 -6.72 5.28 4.09
C ALA A 151 -5.25 4.97 4.43
N ASN A 152 -4.30 5.51 3.66
CA ASN A 152 -2.88 5.32 3.92
C ASN A 152 -2.34 6.14 5.10
N ARG A 153 -2.97 7.27 5.41
CA ARG A 153 -2.68 8.04 6.62
C ARG A 153 -3.18 7.30 7.86
N ASP A 154 -4.40 6.77 7.79
CA ASP A 154 -5.07 6.09 8.89
C ASP A 154 -4.43 4.70 9.13
N TYR A 155 -3.93 4.04 8.08
CA TYR A 155 -3.25 2.74 8.13
C TYR A 155 -1.93 2.74 7.35
N THR A 156 -0.80 2.77 8.06
CA THR A 156 0.54 3.01 7.46
C THR A 156 0.94 2.00 6.38
N TYR A 157 0.46 0.75 6.44
CA TYR A 157 0.77 -0.28 5.44
C TYR A 157 -0.32 -0.46 4.39
N PHE A 158 -1.33 0.42 4.33
CA PHE A 158 -2.46 0.29 3.40
C PHE A 158 -2.02 0.15 1.95
N ARG A 159 -1.23 1.11 1.43
CA ARG A 159 -0.76 1.08 0.03
C ARG A 159 0.08 -0.16 -0.25
N ASN A 160 0.96 -0.53 0.68
CA ASN A 160 1.86 -1.66 0.51
C ASN A 160 1.10 -3.00 0.53
N ALA A 161 0.16 -3.18 1.46
CA ALA A 161 -0.72 -4.35 1.50
C ALA A 161 -1.57 -4.44 0.23
N LEU A 162 -2.08 -3.31 -0.26
CA LEU A 162 -2.82 -3.25 -1.51
C LEU A 162 -1.96 -3.61 -2.72
N LYS A 163 -0.69 -3.18 -2.78
CA LYS A 163 0.26 -3.60 -3.82
C LYS A 163 0.46 -5.12 -3.81
N ILE A 164 0.62 -5.73 -2.63
CA ILE A 164 0.70 -7.20 -2.50
C ILE A 164 -0.57 -7.85 -3.05
N ILE A 165 -1.76 -7.37 -2.67
CA ILE A 165 -3.04 -7.90 -3.17
C ILE A 165 -3.13 -7.75 -4.70
N LYS A 166 -2.78 -6.59 -5.25
CA LYS A 166 -2.78 -6.32 -6.70
C LYS A 166 -1.79 -7.22 -7.44
N TYR A 167 -0.60 -7.45 -6.90
CA TYR A 167 0.40 -8.38 -7.47
C TYR A 167 -0.15 -9.80 -7.57
N TYR A 168 -0.78 -10.33 -6.51
CA TYR A 168 -1.38 -11.66 -6.55
C TYR A 168 -2.64 -11.72 -7.42
N LYS A 169 -3.39 -10.62 -7.55
CA LYS A 169 -4.46 -10.52 -8.54
C LYS A 169 -3.90 -10.68 -9.97
N VAL A 170 -2.85 -9.92 -10.32
CA VAL A 170 -2.25 -9.94 -11.67
C VAL A 170 -1.61 -11.29 -11.97
N SER A 171 -0.76 -11.81 -11.08
CA SER A 171 -0.05 -13.09 -11.28
C SER A 171 -0.99 -14.29 -11.41
N GLN A 172 -2.20 -14.19 -10.87
CA GLN A 172 -3.22 -15.24 -10.95
C GLN A 172 -4.26 -14.97 -12.05
N ASN A 173 -4.07 -13.93 -12.87
CA ASN A 173 -5.00 -13.48 -13.90
C ASN A 173 -6.43 -13.31 -13.36
N ILE A 174 -6.55 -12.58 -12.25
CA ILE A 174 -7.82 -12.35 -11.55
C ILE A 174 -8.46 -11.04 -12.01
N ASN A 175 -9.74 -11.09 -12.36
CA ASN A 175 -10.47 -9.93 -12.90
C ASN A 175 -11.38 -9.25 -11.86
N ILE A 176 -10.77 -8.57 -10.89
CA ILE A 176 -11.46 -7.75 -9.89
C ILE A 176 -10.95 -6.30 -10.01
N SER A 177 -11.84 -5.31 -9.97
CA SER A 177 -11.42 -3.90 -10.01
C SER A 177 -10.45 -3.57 -8.86
N GLY A 178 -9.33 -2.90 -9.15
CA GLY A 178 -8.39 -2.43 -8.13
C GLY A 178 -9.04 -1.50 -7.10
N TYR A 179 -10.02 -0.71 -7.53
CA TYR A 179 -10.79 0.17 -6.64
C TYR A 179 -11.68 -0.62 -5.67
N ILE A 180 -12.24 -1.75 -6.09
CA ILE A 180 -12.99 -2.65 -5.19
C ILE A 180 -12.06 -3.24 -4.12
N LEU A 181 -10.82 -3.57 -4.50
CA LEU A 181 -9.83 -4.08 -3.54
C LEU A 181 -9.45 -3.03 -2.50
N GLU A 182 -9.34 -1.76 -2.88
CA GLU A 182 -9.10 -0.62 -1.97
C GLU A 182 -10.20 -0.53 -0.90
N ILE A 183 -11.46 -0.61 -1.31
CA ILE A 183 -12.62 -0.51 -0.42
C ILE A 183 -12.69 -1.73 0.51
N LEU A 184 -12.53 -2.94 -0.02
CA LEU A 184 -12.52 -4.17 0.77
C LEU A 184 -11.41 -4.17 1.83
N LEU A 185 -10.22 -3.69 1.47
CA LEU A 185 -9.11 -3.57 2.41
C LEU A 185 -9.44 -2.57 3.51
N TYR A 186 -9.93 -1.38 3.16
CA TYR A 186 -10.27 -0.37 4.16
C TYR A 186 -11.37 -0.86 5.11
N TYR A 187 -12.45 -1.42 4.57
CA TYR A 187 -13.52 -2.06 5.35
C TYR A 187 -12.94 -3.10 6.32
N SER A 188 -12.05 -3.96 5.84
CA SER A 188 -11.45 -4.99 6.69
C SER A 188 -10.62 -4.43 7.84
N LEU A 189 -9.96 -3.30 7.63
CA LEU A 189 -9.14 -2.65 8.64
C LEU A 189 -10.02 -1.91 9.65
N ASN A 190 -11.17 -1.39 9.23
CA ASN A 190 -12.13 -0.83 10.18
C ASN A 190 -12.72 -1.91 11.09
N GLU A 191 -13.06 -3.08 10.55
CA GLU A 191 -13.77 -4.13 11.30
C GLU A 191 -12.84 -5.09 12.08
N TYR A 192 -11.65 -5.38 11.54
CA TYR A 192 -10.84 -6.50 12.00
C TYR A 192 -9.38 -6.17 12.30
N PHE A 193 -8.98 -4.90 12.24
CA PHE A 193 -7.59 -4.53 12.48
C PHE A 193 -7.16 -4.88 13.90
N LYS A 194 -6.03 -5.58 13.99
CA LYS A 194 -5.46 -6.06 15.27
C LYS A 194 -4.11 -5.45 15.57
N ASP A 195 -3.24 -5.42 14.56
CA ASP A 195 -1.84 -5.02 14.68
C ASP A 195 -1.33 -4.55 13.31
N ASN A 196 -0.25 -3.76 13.31
CA ASN A 196 0.29 -3.12 12.13
C ASN A 196 1.30 -4.05 11.40
N ARG A 197 0.83 -5.21 10.92
CA ARG A 197 1.63 -6.21 10.18
C ARG A 197 0.97 -6.61 8.88
N TYR A 198 1.75 -6.97 7.87
CA TYR A 198 1.18 -7.38 6.58
C TYR A 198 0.27 -8.60 6.71
N GLU A 199 0.60 -9.55 7.59
CA GLU A 199 -0.22 -10.72 7.88
C GLU A 199 -1.62 -10.33 8.39
N ASP A 200 -1.73 -9.32 9.26
CA ASP A 200 -3.02 -8.88 9.80
C ASP A 200 -3.85 -8.13 8.76
N TYR A 201 -3.23 -7.27 7.94
CA TYR A 201 -3.91 -6.59 6.83
C TYR A 201 -4.50 -7.62 5.84
N LEU A 202 -3.69 -8.61 5.43
CA LEU A 202 -4.12 -9.64 4.50
C LEU A 202 -5.17 -10.59 5.12
N SER A 203 -5.02 -10.93 6.41
CA SER A 203 -6.00 -11.74 7.14
C SER A 203 -7.34 -11.02 7.30
N GLY A 204 -7.31 -9.72 7.58
CA GLY A 204 -8.49 -8.86 7.58
C GLY A 204 -9.15 -8.87 6.20
N PHE A 205 -8.36 -8.61 5.15
CA PHE A 205 -8.85 -8.60 3.77
C PHE A 205 -9.53 -9.92 3.36
N ILE A 206 -8.95 -11.07 3.75
CA ILE A 206 -9.55 -12.40 3.54
C ILE A 206 -10.93 -12.51 4.20
N LYS A 207 -11.11 -11.96 5.40
CA LYS A 207 -12.41 -11.93 6.10
C LYS A 207 -13.39 -10.98 5.42
N ALA A 208 -12.94 -9.84 4.94
CA ALA A 208 -13.80 -8.93 4.17
C ALA A 208 -14.30 -9.57 2.86
N ILE A 209 -13.48 -10.39 2.19
CA ILE A 209 -13.98 -11.22 1.08
C ILE A 209 -15.06 -12.20 1.57
N ASP A 210 -14.89 -12.85 2.72
CA ASP A 210 -15.92 -13.74 3.27
C ASP A 210 -17.22 -13.03 3.61
N ASP A 211 -17.13 -11.82 4.17
CA ASP A 211 -18.29 -10.98 4.45
C ASP A 211 -19.02 -10.59 3.18
N PHE A 212 -18.27 -10.14 2.18
CA PHE A 212 -18.80 -9.85 0.86
C PHE A 212 -19.50 -11.07 0.24
N LEU A 213 -18.85 -12.24 0.24
CA LEU A 213 -19.40 -13.49 -0.30
C LEU A 213 -20.64 -13.98 0.47
N LYS A 214 -20.81 -13.60 1.74
CA LYS A 214 -22.00 -13.86 2.55
C LYS A 214 -23.12 -12.82 2.33
N GLY A 215 -22.89 -11.85 1.45
CA GLY A 215 -23.85 -10.78 1.14
C GLY A 215 -23.91 -9.68 2.19
N LYS A 216 -22.89 -9.53 3.04
CA LYS A 216 -22.79 -8.35 3.90
C LYS A 216 -22.52 -7.11 3.04
N LYS A 217 -23.09 -5.98 3.48
CA LYS A 217 -22.82 -4.67 2.91
C LYS A 217 -21.38 -4.26 3.23
N ILE A 218 -20.57 -4.07 2.20
CA ILE A 218 -19.23 -3.51 2.31
C ILE A 218 -19.31 -2.02 2.02
N GLU A 219 -19.00 -1.23 3.03
CA GLU A 219 -19.06 0.23 3.00
C GLU A 219 -17.95 0.79 3.88
N VAL A 220 -17.43 1.97 3.51
CA VAL A 220 -16.50 2.71 4.36
C VAL A 220 -17.22 3.30 5.58
N SER A 221 -16.46 3.62 6.63
CA SER A 221 -17.00 4.24 7.84
C SER A 221 -17.60 5.62 7.54
N SER A 222 -18.55 6.06 8.38
CA SER A 222 -19.16 7.39 8.27
C SER A 222 -18.14 8.52 8.33
N ASP A 223 -17.03 8.35 9.07
CA ASP A 223 -15.97 9.35 9.13
C ASP A 223 -15.30 9.61 7.77
N ILE A 224 -15.23 8.58 6.90
CA ILE A 224 -14.63 8.73 5.57
C ILE A 224 -15.53 9.58 4.69
N TYR A 225 -16.85 9.33 4.73
CA TYR A 225 -17.79 10.17 4.00
C TYR A 225 -17.76 11.62 4.47
N GLU A 226 -17.62 11.86 5.78
CA GLU A 226 -17.46 13.21 6.33
C GLU A 226 -16.16 13.87 5.83
N LYS A 227 -15.02 13.17 5.92
CA LYS A 227 -13.72 13.66 5.43
C LYS A 227 -13.74 13.97 3.92
N LEU A 228 -14.58 13.26 3.15
CA LEU A 228 -14.76 13.45 1.71
C LEU A 228 -15.91 14.39 1.34
N ASN A 229 -16.62 14.93 2.34
CA ASN A 229 -17.80 15.78 2.17
C ASN A 229 -18.90 15.14 1.29
N ILE A 230 -19.24 13.88 1.61
CA ILE A 230 -20.25 13.08 0.93
C ILE A 230 -21.37 12.79 1.93
N ASN A 231 -22.62 13.03 1.54
CA ASN A 231 -23.77 12.64 2.35
C ASN A 231 -24.15 11.18 2.05
N PRO A 232 -24.03 10.25 3.01
CA PRO A 232 -24.39 8.86 2.79
C PRO A 232 -25.91 8.68 2.83
N GLU A 233 -26.56 8.70 1.67
CA GLU A 233 -27.98 8.37 1.55
C GLU A 233 -28.17 7.00 0.90
N THR A 234 -27.73 5.91 1.54
CA THR A 234 -27.87 4.59 0.91
C THR A 234 -29.33 4.13 0.89
N LYS A 235 -29.90 3.94 -0.31
CA LYS A 235 -31.23 3.30 -0.48
C LYS A 235 -31.20 1.93 -1.17
N ILE A 236 -30.00 1.44 -1.53
CA ILE A 236 -29.82 0.21 -2.32
C ILE A 236 -29.99 -1.04 -1.45
N LYS A 237 -30.71 -2.05 -1.95
CA LYS A 237 -30.79 -3.39 -1.36
C LYS A 237 -30.53 -4.46 -2.43
N LYS A 238 -29.35 -5.08 -2.37
CA LYS A 238 -28.90 -6.14 -3.29
C LYS A 238 -28.22 -7.28 -2.51
N ASN A 239 -28.07 -8.44 -3.15
CA ASN A 239 -27.44 -9.61 -2.52
C ASN A 239 -25.95 -9.41 -2.26
N TYR A 240 -25.26 -8.67 -3.12
CA TYR A 240 -23.84 -8.34 -3.02
C TYR A 240 -23.69 -6.83 -3.13
N MET A 241 -22.99 -6.22 -2.18
CA MET A 241 -22.91 -4.76 -2.06
C MET A 241 -21.50 -4.33 -1.69
N ILE A 242 -20.86 -3.62 -2.60
CA ILE A 242 -19.66 -2.83 -2.34
C ILE A 242 -19.97 -1.43 -2.82
N LEU A 243 -20.13 -0.50 -1.89
CA LEU A 243 -20.54 0.86 -2.21
C LEU A 243 -19.35 1.71 -2.62
N ASP A 244 -19.57 2.53 -3.64
CA ASP A 244 -18.62 3.51 -4.13
C ASP A 244 -18.41 4.60 -3.07
N VAL A 245 -17.14 4.88 -2.76
CA VAL A 245 -16.77 5.89 -1.77
C VAL A 245 -17.11 7.29 -2.28
N ALA A 246 -17.04 7.53 -3.59
CA ALA A 246 -17.38 8.81 -4.19
C ALA A 246 -18.90 9.01 -4.35
N ASN A 247 -19.68 7.93 -4.30
CA ASN A 247 -21.13 7.96 -4.41
C ASN A 247 -21.77 6.77 -3.68
N SER A 248 -22.24 6.98 -2.44
CA SER A 248 -22.86 5.94 -1.62
C SER A 248 -24.11 5.28 -2.24
N ASN A 249 -24.70 5.87 -3.29
CA ASN A 249 -25.82 5.31 -4.05
C ASN A 249 -25.39 4.49 -5.28
N ASN A 250 -24.10 4.33 -5.52
CA ASN A 250 -23.56 3.49 -6.57
C ASN A 250 -23.03 2.18 -5.98
N ASN A 251 -23.61 1.04 -6.40
CA ASN A 251 -23.11 -0.28 -6.02
C ASN A 251 -22.18 -0.81 -7.12
N LEU A 252 -20.89 -0.91 -6.80
CA LEU A 252 -19.84 -1.38 -7.72
C LEU A 252 -19.97 -2.85 -8.11
N THR A 253 -20.92 -3.57 -7.48
CA THR A 253 -21.15 -5.01 -7.67
C THR A 253 -22.55 -5.34 -8.16
N ASP A 254 -23.24 -4.39 -8.80
CA ASP A 254 -24.63 -4.57 -9.24
C ASP A 254 -24.85 -5.75 -10.21
N ASN A 255 -23.86 -6.09 -11.02
CA ASN A 255 -23.93 -7.15 -12.05
C ASN A 255 -23.11 -8.40 -11.68
N MET A 256 -23.07 -8.76 -10.39
CA MET A 256 -22.27 -9.88 -9.90
C MET A 256 -22.79 -11.23 -10.43
N SER A 257 -21.89 -12.01 -11.06
CA SER A 257 -22.17 -13.37 -11.56
C SER A 257 -21.41 -14.43 -10.75
N GLU A 258 -21.77 -15.71 -10.85
CA GLU A 258 -21.00 -16.79 -10.20
C GLU A 258 -19.55 -16.88 -10.69
N VAL A 259 -19.30 -16.57 -11.97
CA VAL A 259 -17.94 -16.47 -12.51
C VAL A 259 -17.17 -15.36 -11.79
N ALA A 260 -17.76 -14.18 -11.66
CA ALA A 260 -17.15 -13.06 -10.94
C ALA A 260 -16.93 -13.39 -9.46
N LEU A 261 -17.88 -14.05 -8.77
CA LEU A 261 -17.70 -14.54 -7.39
C LEU A 261 -16.55 -15.56 -7.27
N GLY A 262 -16.36 -16.40 -8.30
CA GLY A 262 -15.23 -17.32 -8.41
C GLY A 262 -13.87 -16.61 -8.33
N GLU A 263 -13.75 -15.42 -8.92
CA GLU A 263 -12.53 -14.59 -8.88
C GLU A 263 -12.17 -14.17 -7.44
N TYR A 264 -13.17 -13.76 -6.64
CA TYR A 264 -12.95 -13.40 -5.23
C TYR A 264 -12.52 -14.61 -4.40
N ARG A 265 -13.15 -15.78 -4.62
CA ARG A 265 -12.78 -17.04 -3.95
C ARG A 265 -11.35 -17.45 -4.32
N LYS A 266 -10.94 -17.26 -5.58
CA LYS A 266 -9.58 -17.53 -6.06
C LYS A 266 -8.56 -16.61 -5.40
N LEU A 267 -8.82 -15.30 -5.37
CA LEU A 267 -7.94 -14.33 -4.70
C LEU A 267 -7.79 -14.64 -3.22
N LYS A 268 -8.91 -14.90 -2.53
CA LYS A 268 -8.93 -15.33 -1.13
C LYS A 268 -8.01 -16.53 -0.91
N LYS A 269 -8.19 -17.60 -1.70
CA LYS A 269 -7.39 -18.84 -1.57
C LYS A 269 -5.89 -18.59 -1.74
N VAL A 270 -5.51 -17.72 -2.68
CA VAL A 270 -4.10 -17.37 -2.92
C VAL A 270 -3.53 -16.62 -1.72
N LEU A 271 -4.22 -15.57 -1.26
CA LEU A 271 -3.77 -14.78 -0.11
C LEU A 271 -3.76 -15.59 1.19
N SER A 272 -4.72 -16.50 1.40
CA SER A 272 -4.76 -17.38 2.57
C SER A 272 -3.48 -18.20 2.69
N LYS A 273 -2.93 -18.72 1.58
CA LYS A 273 -1.66 -19.48 1.62
C LYS A 273 -0.47 -18.63 2.07
N LEU A 274 -0.52 -17.31 1.90
CA LEU A 274 0.56 -16.41 2.31
C LEU A 274 0.54 -16.16 3.82
N VAL A 275 -0.65 -16.16 4.43
CA VAL A 275 -0.82 -15.90 5.86
C VAL A 275 -1.00 -17.19 6.69
N ASP A 276 -1.21 -18.34 6.05
CA ASP A 276 -1.30 -19.65 6.70
C ASP A 276 0.10 -20.13 7.14
N THR A 277 0.68 -19.45 8.13
CA THR A 277 1.89 -19.90 8.81
C THR A 277 1.55 -20.94 9.85
N LYS A 278 1.20 -22.15 9.40
CA LYS A 278 1.25 -23.36 10.24
C LYS A 278 2.66 -23.78 10.68
N ALA A 279 3.68 -22.91 10.59
CA ALA A 279 5.07 -23.30 10.84
C ALA A 279 5.99 -22.19 11.36
N VAL A 280 5.51 -21.27 12.19
CA VAL A 280 6.41 -20.49 13.07
C VAL A 280 5.86 -20.53 14.48
N LEU A 281 6.39 -21.46 15.27
CA LEU A 281 6.28 -21.59 16.74
C LEU A 281 5.23 -20.69 17.41
N THR A 282 3.96 -20.92 17.09
CA THR A 282 2.85 -20.55 17.98
C THR A 282 2.78 -21.60 19.08
N THR A 283 3.89 -21.78 19.81
CA THR A 283 3.79 -22.34 21.16
C THR A 283 3.18 -21.26 22.01
N GLY A 284 1.87 -21.38 22.24
CA GLY A 284 1.15 -20.58 23.23
C GLY A 284 1.96 -20.45 24.52
N ASN A 285 1.96 -19.25 25.10
CA ASN A 285 2.63 -18.88 26.35
C ASN A 285 4.17 -19.04 26.43
N ALA A 286 4.87 -19.52 25.40
CA ALA A 286 6.32 -19.64 25.46
C ALA A 286 7.00 -18.27 25.61
N ILE A 287 7.88 -18.15 26.61
CA ILE A 287 8.68 -16.93 26.85
C ILE A 287 9.79 -16.87 25.80
N VAL A 288 9.90 -15.74 25.10
CA VAL A 288 11.02 -15.46 24.19
C VAL A 288 12.15 -14.84 24.99
N LYS A 289 13.22 -15.59 25.22
CA LYS A 289 14.41 -15.11 25.95
C LYS A 289 15.39 -14.48 24.98
N LEU A 290 15.62 -13.18 25.12
CA LEU A 290 16.50 -12.39 24.28
C LEU A 290 17.74 -11.95 25.07
N ASN A 291 18.88 -12.55 24.77
CA ASN A 291 20.18 -12.19 25.33
C ASN A 291 20.82 -11.08 24.50
N ILE A 292 21.17 -9.97 25.16
CA ILE A 292 21.70 -8.76 24.53
C ILE A 292 23.09 -8.37 25.04
N ASN A 293 23.74 -9.27 25.79
CA ASN A 293 25.05 -9.00 26.36
C ASN A 293 26.10 -8.89 25.25
N PRO A 294 26.89 -7.79 25.21
CA PRO A 294 27.97 -7.62 24.23
C PRO A 294 28.96 -8.77 24.27
N THR A 295 29.45 -9.19 23.11
CA THR A 295 30.45 -10.26 22.99
C THR A 295 31.84 -9.68 22.79
N PRO A 296 32.88 -10.16 23.50
CA PRO A 296 34.25 -9.70 23.30
C PRO A 296 34.73 -10.01 21.88
N ILE A 297 35.47 -9.07 21.29
CA ILE A 297 36.13 -9.26 20.00
C ILE A 297 37.47 -9.94 20.25
N LYS A 298 37.73 -11.03 19.52
CA LYS A 298 38.96 -11.80 19.68
C LYS A 298 40.18 -10.89 19.45
N ASP A 299 41.17 -11.02 20.33
CA ASP A 299 42.45 -10.32 20.25
C ASP A 299 42.34 -8.77 20.35
N SER A 300 41.27 -8.25 20.98
CA SER A 300 41.04 -6.81 21.24
C SER A 300 40.45 -6.58 22.65
N ASP A 301 40.60 -5.38 23.21
CA ASP A 301 39.88 -4.90 24.42
C ASP A 301 38.54 -4.23 24.03
N GLU A 302 37.94 -4.68 22.93
CA GLU A 302 36.70 -4.16 22.39
C GLU A 302 35.61 -5.24 22.38
N TYR A 303 34.36 -4.79 22.36
CA TYR A 303 33.17 -5.61 22.36
C TYR A 303 32.32 -5.32 21.12
N ALA A 304 31.64 -6.33 20.61
CA ALA A 304 30.63 -6.18 19.58
C ALA A 304 29.24 -6.09 20.23
N TRP A 305 28.31 -5.33 19.62
CA TRP A 305 26.90 -5.54 19.95
C TRP A 305 26.51 -6.94 19.52
N SER A 306 25.58 -7.57 20.26
CA SER A 306 25.11 -8.92 19.98
C SER A 306 23.67 -9.07 20.42
N TYR A 307 22.96 -9.97 19.74
CA TYR A 307 21.75 -10.55 20.25
C TYR A 307 21.73 -12.06 19.99
N LYS A 308 21.06 -12.79 20.89
CA LYS A 308 20.71 -14.20 20.71
C LYS A 308 19.33 -14.43 21.29
N ILE A 309 18.43 -14.98 20.48
CA ILE A 309 17.16 -15.49 20.99
C ILE A 309 17.43 -16.94 21.43
N GLU A 310 17.38 -17.18 22.73
CA GLU A 310 17.70 -18.49 23.30
C GLU A 310 16.76 -19.57 22.76
N ASN A 311 17.27 -20.78 22.58
CA ASN A 311 16.57 -21.91 21.96
C ASN A 311 16.12 -21.66 20.50
N SER A 312 16.82 -20.78 19.79
CA SER A 312 16.63 -20.57 18.35
C SER A 312 17.98 -20.34 17.65
N ASP A 313 17.98 -20.42 16.32
CA ASP A 313 19.14 -20.09 15.49
C ASP A 313 19.29 -18.58 15.24
N PHE A 314 18.40 -17.74 15.81
CA PHE A 314 18.44 -16.30 15.61
C PHE A 314 19.48 -15.64 16.50
N THR A 315 20.65 -15.41 15.92
CA THR A 315 21.73 -14.65 16.55
C THR A 315 22.44 -13.75 15.54
N SER A 316 22.96 -12.62 16.02
CA SER A 316 23.81 -11.74 15.22
C SER A 316 24.67 -10.89 16.14
N ASN A 317 25.83 -10.46 15.63
CA ASN A 317 26.71 -9.52 16.30
C ASN A 317 27.37 -8.58 15.28
N GLY A 318 28.03 -7.53 15.77
CA GLY A 318 28.90 -6.70 14.95
C GLY A 318 29.27 -5.36 15.58
N GLY A 319 29.95 -4.53 14.79
CA GLY A 319 30.52 -3.26 15.26
C GLY A 319 31.67 -3.47 16.25
N SER A 320 32.30 -2.37 16.64
CA SER A 320 33.33 -2.37 17.68
C SER A 320 33.07 -1.25 18.69
N TYR A 321 33.12 -1.59 19.97
CA TYR A 321 32.81 -0.72 21.10
C TYR A 321 33.87 -0.89 22.18
N GLN A 322 34.39 0.21 22.68
CA GLN A 322 35.42 0.18 23.73
C GLN A 322 34.89 -0.45 25.02
N ASN A 323 35.77 -1.12 25.77
CA ASN A 323 35.49 -1.67 27.09
C ASN A 323 35.37 -0.57 28.16
N ASN A 324 34.37 0.30 28.01
CA ASN A 324 34.00 1.29 29.01
C ASN A 324 32.48 1.33 29.21
N PRO A 325 31.99 1.83 30.36
CA PRO A 325 30.57 1.72 30.72
C PRO A 325 29.58 2.30 29.70
N GLU A 326 29.92 3.42 29.06
CA GLU A 326 29.06 4.12 28.09
C GLU A 326 28.99 3.38 26.75
N GLN A 327 30.13 2.95 26.22
CA GLN A 327 30.18 2.23 24.95
C GLN A 327 29.57 0.82 25.05
N LEU A 328 29.74 0.15 26.19
CA LEU A 328 29.06 -1.11 26.47
C LEU A 328 27.53 -0.95 26.54
N LEU A 329 27.03 0.16 27.12
CA LEU A 329 25.59 0.48 27.06
C LEU A 329 25.12 0.70 25.63
N THR A 330 25.92 1.42 24.82
CA THR A 330 25.63 1.66 23.40
C THR A 330 25.52 0.34 22.62
N ALA A 331 26.43 -0.61 22.88
CA ALA A 331 26.39 -1.94 22.31
C ALA A 331 25.13 -2.71 22.74
N MET A 332 24.74 -2.65 24.02
CA MET A 332 23.52 -3.26 24.55
C MET A 332 22.25 -2.70 23.92
N TYR A 333 22.11 -1.38 23.77
CA TYR A 333 20.95 -0.77 23.11
C TYR A 333 20.83 -1.20 21.65
N LYS A 334 21.96 -1.30 20.95
CA LYS A 334 21.97 -1.76 19.55
C LYS A 334 21.64 -3.25 19.44
N GLY A 335 22.14 -4.07 20.36
CA GLY A 335 21.77 -5.48 20.50
C GLY A 335 20.29 -5.65 20.76
N LEU A 336 19.74 -4.92 21.74
CA LEU A 336 18.31 -4.92 22.07
C LEU A 336 17.45 -4.54 20.86
N TYR A 337 17.74 -3.43 20.20
CA TYR A 337 16.95 -2.98 19.06
C TYR A 337 16.94 -4.00 17.91
N LYS A 338 18.11 -4.58 17.59
CA LYS A 338 18.23 -5.61 16.55
C LYS A 338 17.55 -6.92 16.96
N GLY A 339 17.64 -7.30 18.23
CA GLY A 339 16.96 -8.46 18.78
C GLY A 339 15.44 -8.33 18.75
N LEU A 340 14.89 -7.18 19.17
CA LEU A 340 13.46 -6.88 19.08
C LEU A 340 12.97 -6.89 17.64
N ARG A 341 13.76 -6.36 16.69
CA ARG A 341 13.47 -6.50 15.26
C ARG A 341 13.42 -7.96 14.83
N ALA A 342 14.39 -8.78 15.22
CA ALA A 342 14.38 -10.21 14.90
C ALA A 342 13.14 -10.94 15.46
N ILE A 343 12.68 -10.60 16.67
CA ILE A 343 11.43 -11.14 17.24
C ILE A 343 10.22 -10.76 16.37
N VAL A 344 10.13 -9.50 15.96
CA VAL A 344 9.03 -8.99 15.12
C VAL A 344 9.07 -9.63 13.73
N ASP A 345 10.22 -9.58 13.06
CA ASP A 345 10.44 -10.02 11.69
C ASP A 345 10.19 -11.53 11.52
N ASN A 346 10.48 -12.32 12.55
CA ASN A 346 10.30 -13.77 12.56
C ASN A 346 9.05 -14.21 13.34
N ASN A 347 8.09 -13.32 13.59
CA ASN A 347 6.79 -13.65 14.20
C ASN A 347 6.85 -14.41 15.53
N LEU A 348 7.85 -14.13 16.38
CA LEU A 348 8.00 -14.77 17.69
C LEU A 348 7.04 -14.13 18.73
N ASN A 349 6.80 -14.81 19.86
CA ASN A 349 5.84 -14.35 20.88
C ASN A 349 6.27 -13.02 21.55
N ARG A 350 5.70 -11.91 21.06
CA ARG A 350 6.00 -10.53 21.50
C ARG A 350 5.38 -10.18 22.85
N LYS A 351 4.36 -10.92 23.29
CA LYS A 351 3.65 -10.63 24.55
C LYS A 351 4.33 -11.23 25.78
N ASN A 352 5.44 -11.95 25.59
CA ASN A 352 6.18 -12.58 26.67
C ASN A 352 7.68 -12.62 26.36
N VAL A 353 8.30 -11.44 26.22
CA VAL A 353 9.74 -11.32 25.93
C VAL A 353 10.51 -11.07 27.23
N GLU A 354 11.53 -11.88 27.49
CA GLU A 354 12.42 -11.77 28.65
C GLU A 354 13.81 -11.36 28.16
N ILE A 355 14.28 -10.18 28.59
CA ILE A 355 15.58 -9.64 28.22
C ILE A 355 16.62 -10.12 29.22
N ILE A 356 17.58 -10.90 28.74
CA ILE A 356 18.76 -11.33 29.47
C ILE A 356 19.87 -10.30 29.25
N CYS A 357 20.18 -9.56 30.30
CA CYS A 357 21.25 -8.57 30.30
C CYS A 357 21.99 -8.63 31.65
N ASN A 358 23.31 -8.44 31.60
CA ASN A 358 24.16 -8.39 32.80
C ASN A 358 23.95 -7.09 33.58
N LYS A 359 23.42 -6.05 32.94
CA LYS A 359 22.88 -4.88 33.61
C LYS A 359 21.37 -5.10 33.81
N SER A 360 20.79 -4.41 34.80
CA SER A 360 19.35 -4.48 35.09
C SER A 360 18.52 -3.89 33.94
N ASN A 361 17.39 -3.24 34.22
CA ASN A 361 16.59 -2.63 33.16
C ASN A 361 17.37 -1.49 32.48
N ILE A 362 18.04 -1.79 31.36
CA ILE A 362 18.91 -0.84 30.65
C ILE A 362 18.16 0.38 30.14
N LEU A 363 16.84 0.27 29.89
CA LEU A 363 16.02 1.41 29.47
C LEU A 363 15.77 2.42 30.59
N LYS A 364 16.03 2.04 31.85
CA LYS A 364 15.87 2.90 33.04
C LYS A 364 17.19 3.34 33.68
N ILE A 365 18.33 3.03 33.04
CA ILE A 365 19.64 3.46 33.55
C ILE A 365 19.83 4.94 33.24
N ASN A 366 20.20 5.73 34.24
CA ASN A 366 20.49 7.16 34.09
C ASN A 366 21.99 7.50 34.21
N GLU A 367 22.81 6.55 34.65
CA GLU A 367 24.26 6.73 34.83
C GLU A 367 25.04 6.28 33.60
N ASN A 368 26.08 7.04 33.23
CA ASN A 368 26.95 6.76 32.07
C ASN A 368 26.18 6.68 30.72
N VAL A 369 25.11 7.47 30.59
CA VAL A 369 24.27 7.54 29.38
C VAL A 369 24.54 8.82 28.61
N SER A 370 25.13 8.70 27.42
CA SER A 370 25.30 9.81 26.48
C SER A 370 24.00 10.22 25.78
N ASP A 371 24.03 11.37 25.10
CA ASP A 371 22.86 11.86 24.36
C ASP A 371 22.49 10.96 23.17
N GLU A 372 23.47 10.28 22.55
CA GLU A 372 23.20 9.24 21.56
C GLU A 372 22.39 8.09 22.19
N ASN A 373 22.78 7.65 23.38
CA ASN A 373 22.07 6.59 24.09
C ASN A 373 20.64 7.00 24.46
N LYS A 374 20.40 8.25 24.88
CA LYS A 374 19.04 8.76 25.11
C LYS A 374 18.18 8.72 23.85
N SER A 375 18.74 9.07 22.69
CA SER A 375 18.05 8.96 21.40
C SER A 375 17.73 7.50 21.04
N ARG A 376 18.65 6.57 21.28
CA ARG A 376 18.44 5.13 21.08
C ARG A 376 17.32 4.58 21.97
N ILE A 377 17.28 4.97 23.25
CA ILE A 377 16.22 4.56 24.18
C ILE A 377 14.84 4.98 23.64
N LYS A 378 14.67 6.26 23.28
CA LYS A 378 13.40 6.75 22.70
C LYS A 378 12.97 5.95 21.47
N ASN A 379 13.91 5.63 20.58
CA ASN A 379 13.63 4.83 19.38
C ASN A 379 13.25 3.38 19.71
N ILE A 380 13.86 2.79 20.74
CA ILE A 380 13.54 1.44 21.21
C ILE A 380 12.17 1.41 21.88
N GLU A 381 11.85 2.39 22.75
CA GLU A 381 10.54 2.53 23.40
C GLU A 381 9.43 2.70 22.37
N ALA A 382 9.61 3.63 21.42
CA ALA A 382 8.65 3.81 20.32
C ALA A 382 8.49 2.52 19.49
N TYR A 383 9.57 1.77 19.27
CA TYR A 383 9.48 0.49 18.55
C TYR A 383 8.73 -0.58 19.35
N ILE A 384 8.93 -0.65 20.67
CA ILE A 384 8.21 -1.55 21.58
C ILE A 384 6.72 -1.24 21.53
N ASP A 385 6.34 0.02 21.70
CA ASP A 385 4.94 0.47 21.73
C ASP A 385 4.25 0.22 20.39
N ASN A 386 4.87 0.63 19.28
CA ASN A 386 4.33 0.46 17.93
C ASN A 386 4.14 -1.00 17.51
N ASN A 387 4.81 -1.95 18.17
CA ASN A 387 4.73 -3.38 17.88
C ASN A 387 4.10 -4.20 19.03
N GLY A 388 3.55 -3.53 20.04
CA GLY A 388 2.88 -4.17 21.18
C GLY A 388 3.74 -5.19 21.94
N ILE A 389 5.05 -4.94 22.05
CA ILE A 389 5.99 -5.88 22.69
C ILE A 389 5.90 -5.72 24.21
N VAL A 390 5.72 -6.83 24.93
CA VAL A 390 5.74 -6.85 26.39
C VAL A 390 7.06 -7.44 26.86
N ILE A 391 7.93 -6.57 27.38
CA ILE A 391 9.27 -6.94 27.84
C ILE A 391 9.35 -7.03 29.38
N LYS A 392 10.11 -8.01 29.86
CA LYS A 392 10.57 -8.12 31.25
C LYS A 392 12.10 -8.22 31.25
N PHE A 393 12.77 -7.48 32.11
CA PHE A 393 14.21 -7.65 32.30
C PHE A 393 14.45 -8.64 33.44
N THR A 394 15.27 -9.65 33.20
CA THR A 394 15.87 -10.43 34.30
C THR A 394 17.08 -9.70 34.83
N SER A 395 17.10 -9.42 36.12
CA SER A 395 18.32 -9.03 36.82
C SER A 395 19.30 -10.20 36.75
N GLY A 396 20.46 -10.00 36.14
CA GLY A 396 21.60 -10.90 36.33
C GLY A 396 21.94 -10.99 37.83
N ASN A 397 22.10 -12.22 38.33
CA ASN A 397 22.63 -12.47 39.67
C ASN A 397 24.08 -11.98 39.79
#